data_AF-A0A521MQ10-F1
#
_entry.id   AF-A0A521MQ10-F1
#
_cell.length_a   1.000
_cell.length_b   1.000
_cell.length_c   1.000
_cell.angle_alpha   90.00
_cell.angle_beta   90.00
_cell.angle_gamma   90.00
#
_symmetry.space_group_name_H-M   'P 1'
#
loop_
_entity.id
_entity.type
_entity.pdbx_description
1 polymer ?
#
loop_
_entity_poly.entity_id
_entity_poly.type
_entity_poly.pdbx_seq_one_letter_code
_entity_poly.pdbx_strand_id
1 'polypeptide(L)'
;MAVWGLDVEQVQQLSKQLNSQSQQVQTILTTLTSALQSVQWTGPDAENFRSEWNTTHTAALKQVITALEDASQKAAKNASDQAATSQA
;
A
#
# COMPACT_ATOMS: atom_id res chain seq x y z
N MET A 1 26.22 -19.70 18.90
CA MET A 1 24.80 -20.09 18.97
C MET A 1 24.05 -19.21 18.02
N ALA A 2 23.52 -19.76 16.94
CA ALA A 2 22.83 -18.97 15.96
C ALA A 2 21.43 -18.63 16.49
N VAL A 3 21.16 -17.35 16.70
CA VAL A 3 19.79 -16.85 16.91
C VAL A 3 19.11 -16.89 15.55
N TRP A 4 18.66 -18.08 15.13
CA TRP A 4 17.74 -18.23 14.02
C TRP A 4 16.36 -17.90 14.56
N GLY A 5 15.91 -16.66 14.37
CA GLY A 5 14.60 -16.21 14.81
C GLY A 5 14.32 -14.82 14.27
N LEU A 6 13.19 -14.69 13.58
CA LEU A 6 12.61 -13.40 13.24
C LEU A 6 12.41 -12.58 14.53
N ASP A 7 12.88 -11.34 14.55
CA ASP A 7 12.53 -10.41 15.63
C ASP A 7 11.06 -10.04 15.49
N VAL A 8 10.22 -10.61 16.36
CA VAL A 8 8.76 -10.51 16.32
C VAL A 8 8.32 -9.06 16.41
N GLU A 9 8.94 -8.26 17.28
CA GLU A 9 8.56 -6.86 17.49
C GLU A 9 8.91 -6.02 16.26
N GLN A 10 10.12 -6.18 15.71
CA GLN A 10 10.54 -5.46 14.51
C GLN A 10 9.66 -5.80 13.30
N VAL A 11 9.27 -7.07 13.11
CA VAL A 11 8.40 -7.45 11.99
C VAL A 11 6.95 -7.00 12.18
N GLN A 12 6.45 -6.98 13.42
CA GLN A 12 5.15 -6.35 13.71
C GLN A 12 5.18 -4.85 13.39
N GLN A 13 6.26 -4.16 13.70
CA GLN A 13 6.42 -2.75 13.37
C GLN A 13 6.47 -2.52 11.85
N LEU A 14 7.21 -3.37 11.12
CA LEU A 14 7.24 -3.36 9.66
C LEU A 14 5.84 -3.57 9.06
N SER A 15 5.07 -4.54 9.57
CA SER A 15 3.68 -4.78 9.14
C SER A 15 2.82 -3.52 9.29
N LYS A 16 2.85 -2.87 10.45
CA LYS A 16 2.13 -1.61 10.71
C LYS A 16 2.57 -0.50 9.74
N GLN A 17 3.86 -0.39 9.47
CA GLN A 17 4.39 0.60 8.53
C GLN A 17 3.88 0.35 7.10
N LEU A 18 3.93 -0.90 6.62
CA LEU A 18 3.41 -1.27 5.30
C LEU A 18 1.92 -0.93 5.16
N ASN A 19 1.12 -1.25 6.18
CA ASN A 19 -0.30 -0.90 6.19
C ASN A 19 -0.53 0.63 6.18
N SER A 20 0.21 1.37 6.99
CA SER A 20 0.12 2.84 7.01
C SER A 20 0.49 3.46 5.67
N GLN A 21 1.53 2.95 5.00
CA GLN A 21 1.93 3.42 3.67
C GLN A 21 0.88 3.09 2.60
N SER A 22 0.22 1.92 2.67
CA SER A 22 -0.93 1.61 1.80
C SER A 22 -2.02 2.68 1.91
N GLN A 23 -2.41 3.04 3.15
CA GLN A 23 -3.43 4.06 3.39
C GLN A 23 -3.01 5.45 2.88
N GLN A 24 -1.72 5.79 2.98
CA GLN A 24 -1.19 7.03 2.42
C GLN A 24 -1.29 7.06 0.89
N VAL A 25 -0.96 5.96 0.20
CA VAL A 25 -1.12 5.84 -1.25
C VAL A 25 -2.59 5.94 -1.65
N GLN A 26 -3.50 5.29 -0.91
CA GLN A 26 -4.94 5.40 -1.12
C GLN A 26 -5.43 6.85 -0.95
N THR A 27 -4.90 7.59 0.02
CA THR A 27 -5.23 9.01 0.23
C THR A 27 -4.77 9.85 -0.96
N ILE A 28 -3.52 9.66 -1.41
CA ILE A 28 -2.96 10.35 -2.57
C ILE A 28 -3.82 10.10 -3.82
N LEU A 29 -4.20 8.85 -4.08
CA LEU A 29 -5.06 8.48 -5.19
C LEU A 29 -6.39 9.26 -5.17
N THR A 30 -7.06 9.29 -4.02
CA THR A 30 -8.35 9.98 -3.86
C THR A 30 -8.20 11.50 -4.00
N THR A 31 -7.17 12.09 -3.40
CA THR A 31 -6.89 13.53 -3.46
C THR A 31 -6.61 13.98 -4.89
N LEU A 32 -5.71 13.29 -5.60
CA LEU A 32 -5.35 13.64 -6.97
C LEU A 32 -6.52 13.43 -7.94
N THR A 33 -7.30 12.37 -7.77
CA THR A 33 -8.50 12.13 -8.58
C THR A 33 -9.53 13.25 -8.39
N SER A 34 -9.77 13.65 -7.15
CA SER A 34 -10.69 14.76 -6.84
C SER A 34 -10.20 16.09 -7.40
N ALA A 35 -8.89 16.37 -7.28
CA ALA A 35 -8.28 17.58 -7.83
C ALA A 35 -8.39 17.62 -9.37
N LEU A 36 -8.17 16.49 -10.04
CA LEU A 36 -8.28 16.41 -11.50
C LEU A 36 -9.71 16.67 -12.00
N GLN A 37 -10.71 16.27 -11.21
CA GLN A 37 -12.12 16.51 -11.51
C GLN A 37 -12.55 17.95 -11.27
N SER A 38 -11.91 18.68 -10.34
CA SER A 38 -12.28 20.06 -10.01
C SER A 38 -11.66 21.11 -10.92
N VAL A 39 -10.58 20.79 -11.63
CA VAL A 39 -9.92 21.72 -12.54
C VAL A 39 -10.74 21.91 -13.82
N GLN A 40 -11.07 23.17 -14.13
CA GLN A 40 -11.74 23.58 -15.36
C GLN A 40 -10.76 23.61 -16.54
N TRP A 41 -10.31 22.43 -16.94
CA TRP A 41 -9.43 22.19 -18.09
C TRP A 41 -10.15 21.33 -19.12
N THR A 42 -10.42 21.90 -20.29
CA THR A 42 -11.22 21.29 -21.37
C THR A 42 -10.39 21.12 -22.65
N GLY A 43 -10.88 20.29 -23.56
CA GLY A 43 -10.25 20.00 -24.85
C GLY A 43 -9.60 18.61 -24.91
N PRO A 44 -9.10 18.22 -26.10
CA PRO A 44 -8.66 16.85 -26.36
C PRO A 44 -7.55 16.36 -25.44
N ASP A 45 -6.56 17.22 -25.13
CA ASP A 45 -5.46 16.86 -24.23
C ASP A 45 -5.94 16.60 -22.80
N ALA A 46 -6.94 17.37 -22.37
CA ALA A 46 -7.55 17.24 -21.06
C ALA A 46 -8.35 15.94 -20.93
N GLU A 47 -8.99 15.51 -22.02
CA GLU A 47 -9.69 14.23 -22.11
C GLU A 47 -8.71 13.06 -22.12
N ASN A 48 -7.64 13.14 -22.92
CA ASN A 48 -6.58 12.15 -22.98
C ASN A 48 -5.91 11.93 -21.63
N PHE A 49 -5.53 13.03 -20.96
CA PHE A 49 -4.91 12.95 -19.63
C PHE A 49 -5.84 12.31 -18.60
N ARG A 50 -7.13 12.68 -18.58
CA ARG A 50 -8.12 12.06 -17.67
C ARG A 50 -8.33 10.59 -17.99
N SER A 51 -8.32 10.21 -19.26
CA SER A 51 -8.40 8.81 -19.66
C SER A 51 -7.20 8.01 -19.13
N GLU A 52 -5.98 8.51 -19.34
CA GLU A 52 -4.75 7.88 -18.85
C GLU A 52 -4.72 7.80 -17.32
N TRP A 53 -5.14 8.86 -16.62
CA TRP A 53 -5.23 8.88 -15.17
C TRP A 53 -6.19 7.80 -14.62
N ASN A 54 -7.40 7.73 -15.18
CA ASN A 54 -8.44 6.79 -14.71
C ASN A 54 -8.13 5.33 -15.07
N THR A 55 -7.26 5.10 -16.06
CA THR A 55 -6.88 3.76 -16.50
C THR A 55 -5.51 3.37 -15.96
N THR A 56 -4.42 3.84 -16.57
CA THR A 56 -3.05 3.47 -16.27
C THR A 56 -2.64 3.83 -14.84
N HIS A 57 -2.75 5.10 -14.46
CA HIS A 57 -2.20 5.57 -13.19
C HIS A 57 -3.00 5.07 -11.99
N THR A 58 -4.32 5.12 -12.06
CA THR A 58 -5.20 4.59 -11.01
C THR A 58 -5.00 3.08 -10.83
N ALA A 59 -4.85 2.31 -11.91
CA ALA A 59 -4.58 0.87 -11.81
C ALA A 59 -3.23 0.59 -11.13
N ALA A 60 -2.17 1.30 -11.52
CA ALA A 60 -0.85 1.13 -10.92
C ALA A 60 -0.85 1.47 -9.41
N LEU A 61 -1.49 2.57 -9.01
CA LEU A 61 -1.60 2.95 -7.59
C LEU A 61 -2.38 1.91 -6.78
N LYS A 62 -3.48 1.38 -7.33
CA LYS A 62 -4.24 0.29 -6.69
C LYS A 62 -3.41 -0.99 -6.54
N GLN A 63 -2.59 -1.33 -7.52
CA GLN A 63 -1.67 -2.48 -7.42
C GLN A 63 -0.66 -2.29 -6.29
N VAL A 64 -0.12 -1.08 -6.12
CA VAL A 64 0.80 -0.76 -5.00
C VAL A 64 0.09 -0.90 -3.65
N ILE A 65 -1.13 -0.36 -3.52
CA ILE A 65 -1.97 -0.49 -2.31
C ILE A 65 -2.14 -1.97 -1.93
N THR A 66 -2.60 -2.79 -2.88
CA THR A 66 -2.78 -4.23 -2.65
C THR A 66 -1.48 -4.93 -2.27
N ALA A 67 -0.37 -4.62 -2.95
CA ALA A 67 0.92 -5.24 -2.66
C ALA A 67 1.42 -4.90 -1.24
N LEU A 68 1.22 -3.66 -0.78
CA LEU A 68 1.58 -3.23 0.57
C LEU A 68 0.70 -3.88 1.63
N GLU A 69 -0.61 -4.02 1.36
CA GLU A 69 -1.55 -4.73 2.25
C GLU A 69 -1.20 -6.21 2.38
N ASP A 70 -0.94 -6.89 1.27
CA ASP A 70 -0.53 -8.29 1.25
C ASP A 70 0.79 -8.51 2.02
N ALA A 71 1.78 -7.64 1.79
CA ALA A 71 3.05 -7.69 2.49
C ALA A 71 2.88 -7.46 3.99
N SER A 72 2.03 -6.49 4.37
CA SER A 72 1.67 -6.22 5.77
C SER A 72 1.06 -7.44 6.44
N GLN A 73 0.09 -8.09 5.80
CA GLN A 73 -0.58 -9.28 6.33
C GLN A 73 0.38 -10.46 6.48
N LYS A 74 1.25 -10.70 5.49
CA LYS A 74 2.28 -11.74 5.54
C LYS A 74 3.27 -11.50 6.68
N ALA A 75 3.73 -10.26 6.85
CA ALA A 75 4.63 -9.89 7.94
C ALA A 75 3.97 -10.13 9.32
N ALA A 76 2.73 -9.68 9.51
CA ALA A 76 1.98 -9.91 10.74
C ALA A 76 1.81 -11.41 11.04
N LYS A 77 1.46 -12.20 10.02
CA LYS A 77 1.31 -13.64 10.16
C LYS A 77 2.61 -14.32 10.58
N ASN A 78 3.72 -14.01 9.90
CA ASN A 78 5.03 -14.59 10.23
C ASN A 78 5.46 -14.25 11.66
N ALA A 79 5.22 -13.01 12.10
CA ALA A 79 5.51 -12.60 13.48
C ALA A 79 4.64 -13.36 14.51
N SER A 80 3.35 -13.55 14.21
CA SER A 80 2.44 -14.32 15.06
C SER A 80 2.84 -15.79 15.16
N ASP A 81 3.16 -16.43 14.04
CA ASP A 81 3.55 -17.85 13.99
C ASP A 81 4.87 -18.09 14.74
N GLN A 82 5.83 -17.16 14.59
CA GLN A 82 7.10 -17.20 15.34
C GLN A 82 6.87 -17.04 16.85
N ALA A 83 6.02 -16.09 17.26
CA ALA A 83 5.71 -15.86 18.67
C ALA A 83 5.03 -17.08 19.31
N ALA A 84 4.15 -17.77 18.60
CA ALA A 84 3.49 -18.98 19.09
C ALA A 84 4.49 -20.15 19.23
N THR A 85 5.39 -20.32 18.26
CA THR A 85 6.39 -21.41 18.28
C THR A 85 7.44 -21.21 19.37
N SER A 86 7.89 -19.97 19.59
CA SER A 86 8.88 -19.66 20.63
C SER A 86 8.32 -19.73 22.06
N GLN A 87 7.00 -19.79 22.23
CA GLN A 87 6.32 -19.91 23.53
C GLN A 87 5.88 -21.35 23.85
N ALA A 88 5.99 -22.28 22.89
CA ALA A 88 5.66 -23.70 23.04
C ALA A 88 6.90 -24.52 23.45
#